data_AF-A0A4V1M8M8-F1
#
_entry.id   AF-A0A4V1M8M8-F1
#
_cell.length_a   1.000
_cell.length_b   1.000
_cell.length_c   1.000
_cell.angle_alpha   90.00
_cell.angle_beta   90.00
_cell.angle_gamma   90.00
#
_symmetry.space_group_name_H-M   'P 1'
#
loop_
_entity.id
_entity.type
_entity.pdbx_description
1 polymer ?
#
loop_
_entity_poly.entity_id
_entity_poly.type
_entity_poly.pdbx_seq_one_letter_code
_entity_poly.pdbx_strand_id
1 'polypeptide(L)'
;MNYAEWIREQHARSVAAEQIAEAALDGPALCAGDSESLAPLLRGVSQLLAVPVADVQIVGSARFGFSLRDGAAFDPAFSDLDLAIVNAGLYQRCSAPTAASADAARFPERDFPADERIAVRKAFDALSLSVADRFAYVSVAVFPDQAALVRAQAGRIRAYLGVAGPAPAARPAGAAPAGAEETPFQHIVDAGLPQYLLPIAASTPGNASPWLADRAAFERAFGGSSLRRVRLAALGRALADLAQVVQVHCCLVGGSFVDVSNAVPNDLDIVVFYSARADVRFEPGRALQRLTRKFLLEHIDMRFVPCDAEPWLMVKLTSYFTQLYQSRRPGTDVREHGLVLLLPGTGTGQ
;
A
#
# COMPACT_ATOMS: atom_id res chain seq x y z
N MET A 1 -10.34 12.48 24.51
CA MET A 1 -9.16 13.38 24.56
C MET A 1 -8.78 13.73 23.13
N ASN A 2 -8.65 15.01 22.76
CA ASN A 2 -8.17 15.42 21.44
C ASN A 2 -6.65 15.64 21.51
N TYR A 3 -5.85 14.67 21.06
CA TYR A 3 -4.40 14.77 21.12
C TYR A 3 -3.83 15.93 20.29
N ALA A 4 -4.48 16.32 19.19
CA ALA A 4 -3.97 17.40 18.35
C ALA A 4 -4.01 18.75 19.08
N GLU A 5 -5.13 19.04 19.76
CA GLU A 5 -5.29 20.22 20.60
C GLU A 5 -4.41 20.15 21.84
N TRP A 6 -4.43 19.01 22.53
CA TRP A 6 -3.65 18.82 23.74
C TRP A 6 -2.14 18.96 23.50
N ILE A 7 -1.58 18.37 22.44
CA ILE A 7 -0.16 18.52 22.08
C ILE A 7 0.20 20.00 21.83
N ARG A 8 -0.64 20.74 21.10
CA ARG A 8 -0.40 22.17 20.85
C ARG A 8 -0.46 23.00 22.13
N GLU A 9 -1.39 22.67 23.03
CA GLU A 9 -1.52 23.33 24.33
C GLU A 9 -0.31 23.08 25.23
N GLN A 10 0.17 21.82 25.33
CA GLN A 10 1.38 21.50 26.08
C GLN A 10 2.62 22.21 25.50
N HIS A 11 2.73 22.24 24.17
CA HIS A 11 3.80 22.97 23.50
C HIS A 11 3.73 24.48 23.76
N ALA A 12 2.53 25.09 23.77
CA ALA A 12 2.35 26.50 24.12
C ALA A 12 2.73 26.81 25.59
N ARG A 13 2.67 25.80 26.47
CA ARG A 13 3.18 25.86 27.85
C ARG A 13 4.66 25.54 27.96
N SER A 14 5.38 25.43 26.85
CA SER A 14 6.81 25.11 26.78
C SER A 14 7.18 23.76 27.41
N VAL A 15 6.25 22.81 27.44
CA VAL A 15 6.53 21.44 27.88
C VAL A 15 7.43 20.75 26.86
N ALA A 16 8.45 20.02 27.33
CA ALA A 16 9.38 19.35 26.44
C ALA A 16 8.69 18.25 25.62
N ALA A 17 9.07 18.10 24.35
CA ALA A 17 8.45 17.10 23.45
C ALA A 17 8.53 15.67 23.99
N GLU A 18 9.59 15.32 24.73
CA GLU A 18 9.74 14.05 25.44
C GLU A 18 8.66 13.85 26.52
N GLN A 19 8.36 14.88 27.30
CA GLN A 19 7.30 14.82 28.33
C GLN A 19 5.91 14.72 27.69
N ILE A 20 5.70 15.41 26.56
CA ILE A 20 4.46 15.29 25.78
C ILE A 20 4.34 13.87 25.22
N ALA A 21 5.43 13.30 24.69
CA ALA A 21 5.46 11.95 24.15
C ALA A 21 5.18 10.88 25.21
N GLU A 22 5.82 10.99 26.38
CA GLU A 22 5.63 10.10 27.52
C GLU A 22 4.17 10.10 27.99
N ALA A 23 3.62 11.28 28.28
CA ALA A 23 2.22 11.41 28.69
C ALA A 23 1.23 10.93 27.60
N ALA A 24 1.56 11.08 26.31
CA ALA A 24 0.72 10.56 25.24
C ALA A 24 0.77 9.04 25.10
N LEU A 25 1.90 8.40 25.41
CA LEU A 25 2.03 6.94 25.42
C LEU A 25 1.26 6.30 26.58
N ASP A 26 1.16 7.01 27.72
CA ASP A 26 0.37 6.57 28.87
C ASP A 26 -1.14 6.84 28.70
N GLY A 27 -1.51 7.75 27.81
CA GLY A 27 -2.90 8.06 27.51
C GLY A 27 -3.64 6.95 26.76
N PRO A 28 -4.96 7.11 26.49
CA PRO A 28 -5.74 6.14 25.73
C PRO A 28 -5.38 6.17 24.23
N ALA A 29 -5.48 5.04 23.54
CA ALA A 29 -5.43 4.99 22.08
C ALA A 29 -6.80 5.32 21.46
N LEU A 30 -6.87 6.27 20.51
CA LEU A 30 -8.15 6.77 20.00
C LEU A 30 -8.84 5.87 18.97
N CYS A 31 -8.12 5.02 18.21
CA CYS A 31 -8.75 4.06 17.30
C CYS A 31 -9.34 2.85 18.00
N ALA A 32 -9.11 2.72 19.31
CA ALA A 32 -9.65 1.65 20.10
C ALA A 32 -11.12 1.97 20.41
N GLY A 33 -12.02 1.54 19.51
CA GLY A 33 -13.24 0.90 20.02
C GLY A 33 -12.82 -0.20 21.01
N ASP A 34 -13.63 -0.41 22.05
CA ASP A 34 -13.39 -1.23 23.25
C ASP A 34 -12.06 -2.02 23.24
N SER A 35 -11.10 -1.65 24.11
CA SER A 35 -9.75 -2.23 24.14
C SER A 35 -9.72 -3.76 24.15
N GLU A 36 -10.81 -4.39 24.62
CA GLU A 36 -11.04 -5.83 24.54
C GLU A 36 -11.00 -6.38 23.10
N SER A 37 -11.44 -5.60 22.11
CA SER A 37 -11.52 -5.99 20.70
C SER A 37 -10.15 -6.20 20.04
N LEU A 38 -9.08 -5.61 20.58
CA LEU A 38 -7.71 -5.74 20.07
C LEU A 38 -6.87 -6.73 20.90
N ALA A 39 -7.37 -7.19 22.04
CA ALA A 39 -6.66 -8.12 22.91
C ALA A 39 -6.25 -9.44 22.20
N PRO A 40 -7.04 -10.04 21.29
CA PRO A 40 -6.60 -11.20 20.52
C PRO A 40 -5.40 -10.88 19.61
N LEU A 41 -5.42 -9.73 18.94
CA LEU A 41 -4.33 -9.31 18.05
C LEU A 41 -3.04 -9.06 18.83
N LEU A 42 -3.11 -8.30 19.93
CA LEU A 42 -1.95 -8.01 20.78
C LEU A 42 -1.33 -9.30 21.36
N ARG A 43 -2.19 -10.26 21.77
CA ARG A 43 -1.74 -11.60 22.18
C ARG A 43 -1.10 -12.37 21.03
N GLY A 44 -1.64 -12.29 19.82
CA GLY A 44 -1.06 -12.90 18.62
C GLY A 44 0.35 -12.37 18.32
N VAL A 45 0.54 -11.05 18.38
CA VAL A 45 1.85 -10.41 18.21
C VAL A 45 2.83 -10.80 19.32
N SER A 46 2.36 -10.80 20.57
CA SER A 46 3.13 -11.24 21.74
C SER A 46 3.62 -12.69 21.61
N GLN A 47 2.76 -13.61 21.19
CA GLN A 47 3.11 -15.01 20.95
C GLN A 47 4.07 -15.17 19.78
N LEU A 48 3.80 -14.49 18.66
CA LEU A 48 4.63 -14.55 17.45
C LEU A 48 6.07 -14.13 17.73
N LEU A 49 6.25 -13.06 18.49
CA LEU A 49 7.58 -12.50 18.77
C LEU A 49 8.20 -12.98 20.08
N ALA A 50 7.51 -13.87 20.80
CA ALA A 50 7.91 -14.41 22.09
C ALA A 50 8.26 -13.30 23.11
N VAL A 51 7.41 -12.28 23.20
CA VAL A 51 7.53 -11.17 24.17
C VAL A 51 6.29 -11.11 25.06
N PRO A 52 6.41 -10.63 26.31
CA PRO A 52 5.24 -10.30 27.13
C PRO A 52 4.27 -9.36 26.40
N VAL A 53 2.96 -9.57 26.56
CA VAL A 53 1.95 -8.68 25.96
C VAL A 53 2.05 -7.25 26.49
N ALA A 54 2.55 -7.07 27.72
CA ALA A 54 2.80 -5.77 28.32
C ALA A 54 3.88 -4.95 27.56
N ASP A 55 4.75 -5.61 26.80
CA ASP A 55 5.77 -4.95 26.00
C ASP A 55 5.20 -4.39 24.69
N VAL A 56 3.97 -4.77 24.31
CA VAL A 56 3.31 -4.38 23.05
C VAL A 56 2.42 -3.16 23.27
N GLN A 57 2.82 -2.02 22.71
CA GLN A 57 2.11 -0.75 22.83
C GLN A 57 1.55 -0.31 21.47
N ILE A 58 0.28 0.09 21.43
CA ILE A 58 -0.29 0.76 20.26
C ILE A 58 0.32 2.16 20.16
N VAL A 59 0.83 2.53 18.99
CA VAL A 59 1.43 3.84 18.70
C VAL A 59 0.92 4.39 17.37
N GLY A 60 1.50 5.49 16.88
CA GLY A 60 1.17 6.04 15.57
C GLY A 60 -0.25 6.60 15.50
N SER A 61 -0.80 6.69 14.29
CA SER A 61 -2.08 7.35 14.06
C SER A 61 -3.26 6.69 14.76
N ALA A 62 -3.17 5.37 14.98
CA ALA A 62 -4.11 4.61 15.78
C ALA A 62 -4.22 5.12 17.23
N ARG A 63 -3.11 5.57 17.82
CA ARG A 63 -3.11 6.18 19.16
C ARG A 63 -3.63 7.61 19.13
N PHE A 64 -3.08 8.44 18.25
CA PHE A 64 -3.32 9.88 18.26
C PHE A 64 -4.64 10.30 17.61
N GLY A 65 -5.28 9.44 16.82
CA GLY A 65 -6.42 9.79 15.95
C GLY A 65 -6.00 10.60 14.71
N PHE A 66 -4.71 10.83 14.51
CA PHE A 66 -4.14 11.50 13.34
C PHE A 66 -2.64 11.15 13.20
N SER A 67 -2.08 11.40 12.03
CA SER A 67 -0.66 11.19 11.75
C SER A 67 0.18 12.37 12.24
N LEU A 68 1.16 12.10 13.11
CA LEU A 68 2.16 13.09 13.53
C LEU A 68 3.12 13.50 12.40
N ARG A 69 3.06 12.90 11.21
CA ARG A 69 3.96 13.25 10.10
C ARG A 69 3.38 14.35 9.20
N ASP A 70 2.07 14.41 9.06
CA ASP A 70 1.38 15.29 8.09
C ASP A 70 0.02 15.80 8.59
N GLY A 71 -0.41 15.43 9.79
CA GLY A 71 -1.69 15.86 10.36
C GLY A 71 -2.91 15.15 9.76
N ALA A 72 -2.74 14.19 8.85
CA ALA A 72 -3.86 13.46 8.25
C ALA A 72 -4.67 12.73 9.33
N ALA A 73 -6.00 12.82 9.26
CA ALA A 73 -6.89 12.12 10.19
C ALA A 73 -6.67 10.60 10.10
N PHE A 74 -6.80 9.91 11.24
CA PHE A 74 -6.78 8.47 11.25
C PHE A 74 -8.09 7.93 10.66
N ASP A 75 -7.96 7.14 9.59
CA ASP A 75 -9.05 6.36 9.04
C ASP A 75 -8.67 4.88 9.15
N PRO A 76 -9.38 4.06 9.96
CA PRO A 76 -9.11 2.64 10.09
C PRO A 76 -9.00 1.92 8.73
N ALA A 77 -9.83 2.25 7.75
CA ALA A 77 -9.83 1.57 6.45
C ALA A 77 -8.55 1.79 5.62
N PHE A 78 -7.81 2.87 5.90
CA PHE A 78 -6.65 3.32 5.12
C PHE A 78 -5.36 3.51 5.94
N SER A 79 -5.42 3.21 7.23
CA SER A 79 -4.30 3.43 8.15
C SER A 79 -3.78 2.11 8.70
N ASP A 80 -2.45 2.03 8.80
CA ASP A 80 -1.80 0.93 9.47
C ASP A 80 -2.08 1.01 10.99
N LEU A 81 -2.16 -0.16 11.64
CA LEU A 81 -2.02 -0.26 13.09
C LEU A 81 -0.54 -0.37 13.42
N ASP A 82 0.05 0.72 13.89
CA ASP A 82 1.44 0.74 14.31
C ASP A 82 1.58 0.26 15.76
N LEU A 83 2.40 -0.76 15.98
CA LEU A 83 2.74 -1.28 17.29
C LEU A 83 4.22 -1.02 17.60
N ALA A 84 4.50 -0.58 18.82
CA ALA A 84 5.84 -0.52 19.38
C ALA A 84 6.04 -1.70 20.35
N ILE A 85 7.18 -2.37 20.26
CA ILE A 85 7.58 -3.41 21.22
C ILE A 85 8.80 -2.92 22.00
N VAL A 86 8.65 -2.81 23.30
CA VAL A 86 9.71 -2.37 24.20
C VAL A 86 10.32 -3.59 24.87
N ASN A 87 11.33 -4.18 24.22
CA ASN A 87 11.97 -5.39 24.70
C ASN A 87 13.44 -5.46 24.25
N ALA A 88 14.36 -5.32 25.20
CA ALA A 88 15.81 -5.30 24.92
C ALA A 88 16.32 -6.59 24.26
N GLY A 89 15.78 -7.75 24.66
CA GLY A 89 16.18 -9.05 24.10
C GLY A 89 15.76 -9.20 22.64
N LEU A 90 14.50 -8.88 22.32
CA LEU A 90 14.00 -8.86 20.95
C LEU A 90 14.74 -7.81 20.11
N TYR A 91 15.02 -6.64 20.69
CA TYR A 91 15.77 -5.59 20.04
C TYR A 91 17.15 -6.10 19.61
N GLN A 92 17.91 -6.76 20.50
CA GLN A 92 19.20 -7.39 20.20
C GLN A 92 19.10 -8.50 19.14
N ARG A 93 18.01 -9.28 19.14
CA ARG A 93 17.77 -10.27 18.08
C ARG A 93 17.54 -9.65 16.71
N CYS A 94 16.96 -8.45 16.65
CA CYS A 94 16.83 -7.68 15.41
C CYS A 94 18.17 -7.02 14.96
N SER A 95 19.35 -7.38 15.50
CA SER A 95 20.63 -6.85 14.97
C SER A 95 21.36 -7.84 14.07
N ALA A 96 21.67 -7.38 12.85
CA ALA A 96 22.79 -7.83 12.02
C ALA A 96 23.64 -6.59 11.62
N PRO A 97 24.92 -6.74 11.20
CA PRO A 97 26.11 -6.00 11.67
C PRO A 97 26.26 -4.52 11.24
N THR A 98 25.25 -3.91 10.64
CA THR A 98 25.33 -2.49 10.27
C THR A 98 24.92 -1.60 11.45
N ALA A 99 25.80 -0.66 11.78
CA ALA A 99 25.71 0.31 12.87
C ALA A 99 24.47 1.22 12.76
N ALA A 100 23.29 0.68 13.04
CA ALA A 100 22.15 1.49 13.43
C ALA A 100 22.48 2.14 14.77
N SER A 101 22.18 3.44 14.94
CA SER A 101 22.34 4.13 16.21
C SER A 101 21.68 3.33 17.33
N ALA A 102 22.25 3.36 18.55
CA ALA A 102 21.81 2.54 19.68
C ALA A 102 20.29 2.60 19.98
N ASP A 103 19.59 3.65 19.54
CA ASP A 103 18.17 3.92 19.80
C ASP A 103 17.25 3.84 18.56
N ALA A 104 17.75 3.44 17.39
CA ALA A 104 16.92 3.40 16.18
C ALA A 104 15.92 2.24 16.24
N ALA A 105 14.67 2.51 15.86
CA ALA A 105 13.64 1.47 15.74
C ALA A 105 14.09 0.35 14.80
N ARG A 106 13.88 -0.90 15.22
CA ARG A 106 14.15 -2.10 14.44
C ARG A 106 12.86 -2.78 13.99
N PHE A 107 12.89 -3.50 12.89
CA PHE A 107 11.70 -4.07 12.26
C PHE A 107 11.92 -5.58 12.06
N PRO A 108 11.22 -6.46 12.79
CA PRO A 108 11.43 -7.91 12.72
C PRO A 108 11.36 -8.47 11.29
N GLU A 109 10.43 -7.99 10.47
CA GLU A 109 10.27 -8.41 9.07
C GLU A 109 11.49 -8.10 8.18
N ARG A 110 12.35 -7.15 8.59
CA ARG A 110 13.54 -6.70 7.86
C ARG A 110 14.84 -7.13 8.52
N ASP A 111 14.87 -7.08 9.85
CA ASP A 111 16.09 -7.06 10.66
C ASP A 111 16.36 -8.39 11.39
N PHE A 112 15.43 -9.37 11.31
CA PHE A 112 15.69 -10.74 11.76
C PHE A 112 16.68 -11.50 10.85
N PRO A 113 17.23 -12.64 11.31
CA PRO A 113 17.92 -13.60 10.45
C PRO A 113 17.10 -13.98 9.19
N ALA A 114 17.80 -14.28 8.08
CA ALA A 114 17.14 -14.49 6.77
C ALA A 114 16.16 -15.67 6.75
N ASP A 115 16.49 -16.73 7.46
CA ASP A 115 15.71 -17.93 7.67
C ASP A 115 14.45 -17.69 8.51
N GLU A 116 14.50 -16.79 9.49
CA GLU A 116 13.33 -16.42 10.33
C GLU A 116 12.42 -15.39 9.64
N ARG A 117 12.99 -14.48 8.83
CA ARG A 117 12.26 -13.35 8.20
C ARG A 117 11.03 -13.79 7.41
N ILE A 118 11.13 -14.86 6.62
CA ILE A 118 10.03 -15.32 5.76
C ILE A 118 8.86 -15.82 6.62
N ALA A 119 9.15 -16.57 7.68
CA ALA A 119 8.13 -17.10 8.59
C ALA A 119 7.43 -15.97 9.35
N VAL A 120 8.20 -15.00 9.85
CA VAL A 120 7.67 -13.82 10.55
C VAL A 120 6.80 -12.97 9.65
N ARG A 121 7.23 -12.69 8.41
CA ARG A 121 6.43 -11.92 7.46
C ARG A 121 5.10 -12.62 7.14
N LYS A 122 5.11 -13.92 6.88
CA LYS A 122 3.88 -14.70 6.67
C LYS A 122 2.94 -14.66 7.88
N ALA A 123 3.48 -14.68 9.09
CA ALA A 123 2.67 -14.60 10.29
C ALA A 123 2.07 -13.20 10.50
N PHE A 124 2.82 -12.12 10.19
CA PHE A 124 2.28 -10.76 10.18
C PHE A 124 1.24 -10.53 9.10
N ASP A 125 1.39 -11.13 7.93
CA ASP A 125 0.38 -11.11 6.88
C ASP A 125 -0.92 -11.78 7.36
N ALA A 126 -0.83 -12.94 8.04
CA ALA A 126 -1.98 -13.62 8.62
C ALA A 126 -2.66 -12.81 9.74
N LEU A 127 -1.87 -12.19 10.63
CA LEU A 127 -2.40 -11.29 11.67
C LEU A 127 -3.07 -10.06 11.05
N SER A 128 -2.48 -9.45 10.02
CA SER A 128 -3.05 -8.31 9.30
C SER A 128 -4.38 -8.67 8.63
N LEU A 129 -4.46 -9.85 8.00
CA LEU A 129 -5.70 -10.35 7.40
C LEU A 129 -6.84 -10.54 8.43
N SER A 130 -6.52 -10.90 9.67
CA SER A 130 -7.52 -11.05 10.75
C SER A 130 -8.19 -9.76 11.18
N VAL A 131 -7.63 -8.60 10.79
CA VAL A 131 -8.13 -7.26 11.12
C VAL A 131 -8.22 -6.35 9.89
N ALA A 132 -8.28 -6.94 8.70
CA ALA A 132 -8.26 -6.22 7.42
C ALA A 132 -9.53 -5.38 7.16
N ASP A 133 -10.60 -5.63 7.92
CA ASP A 133 -11.81 -4.81 7.97
C ASP A 133 -11.61 -3.51 8.77
N ARG A 134 -10.56 -3.45 9.60
CA ARG A 134 -10.29 -2.34 10.53
C ARG A 134 -8.98 -1.61 10.28
N PHE A 135 -7.98 -2.24 9.68
CA PHE A 135 -6.66 -1.63 9.46
C PHE A 135 -6.11 -2.06 8.10
N ALA A 136 -5.30 -1.19 7.49
CA ALA A 136 -4.63 -1.50 6.23
C ALA A 136 -3.53 -2.58 6.40
N TYR A 137 -2.79 -2.53 7.51
CA TYR A 137 -1.75 -3.49 7.87
C TYR A 137 -1.41 -3.39 9.36
N VAL A 138 -0.88 -4.46 9.96
CA VAL A 138 -0.32 -4.43 11.33
C VAL A 138 1.20 -4.31 11.24
N SER A 139 1.74 -3.15 11.64
CA SER A 139 3.17 -2.86 11.56
C SER A 139 3.82 -2.92 12.95
N VAL A 140 5.06 -3.42 13.04
CA VAL A 140 5.79 -3.55 14.31
C VAL A 140 7.16 -2.89 14.24
N ALA A 141 7.43 -2.02 15.22
CA ALA A 141 8.75 -1.46 15.50
C ALA A 141 9.22 -1.86 16.90
N VAL A 142 10.46 -2.32 17.01
CA VAL A 142 11.07 -2.77 18.27
C VAL A 142 12.05 -1.71 18.78
N PHE A 143 11.98 -1.42 20.08
CA PHE A 143 12.81 -0.47 20.81
C PHE A 143 13.52 -1.17 21.97
N PRO A 144 14.74 -0.72 22.34
CA PRO A 144 15.51 -1.34 23.42
C PRO A 144 14.90 -1.08 24.80
N ASP A 145 14.33 0.11 24.99
CA ASP A 145 13.73 0.57 26.24
C ASP A 145 12.66 1.64 25.99
N GLN A 146 11.92 1.98 27.04
CA GLN A 146 10.83 2.97 26.98
C GLN A 146 11.37 4.36 26.61
N ALA A 147 12.57 4.72 27.06
CA ALA A 147 13.15 6.02 26.81
C ALA A 147 13.47 6.22 25.32
N ALA A 148 13.93 5.19 24.63
CA ALA A 148 14.15 5.20 23.18
C ALA A 148 12.84 5.37 22.40
N LEU A 149 11.76 4.70 22.82
CA LEU A 149 10.42 4.90 22.25
C LEU A 149 9.95 6.34 22.45
N VAL A 150 10.09 6.89 23.66
CA VAL A 150 9.74 8.28 23.99
C VAL A 150 10.52 9.26 23.10
N ARG A 151 11.85 9.10 22.96
CA ARG A 151 12.67 9.94 22.06
C ARG A 151 12.18 9.88 20.62
N ALA A 152 11.83 8.70 20.12
CA ALA A 152 11.31 8.53 18.76
C ALA A 152 9.96 9.22 18.55
N GLN A 153 9.03 9.13 19.51
CA GLN A 153 7.75 9.84 19.42
C GLN A 153 7.93 11.35 19.57
N ALA A 154 8.82 11.81 20.46
CA ALA A 154 9.16 13.23 20.60
C ALA A 154 9.67 13.83 19.29
N GLY A 155 10.52 13.09 18.55
CA GLY A 155 10.96 13.49 17.21
C GLY A 155 9.81 13.70 16.23
N ARG A 156 8.79 12.84 16.25
CA ARG A 156 7.58 12.97 15.42
C ARG A 156 6.70 14.15 15.84
N ILE A 157 6.53 14.37 17.14
CA ILE A 157 5.79 15.52 17.68
C ILE A 157 6.45 16.84 17.26
N ARG A 158 7.78 16.94 17.32
CA ARG A 158 8.51 18.12 16.82
C ARG A 158 8.27 18.37 15.34
N ALA A 159 8.28 17.31 14.53
CA ALA A 159 8.00 17.40 13.10
C ALA A 159 6.57 17.91 12.85
N TYR A 160 5.58 17.35 13.55
CA TYR A 160 4.18 17.76 13.50
C TYR A 160 3.97 19.24 13.83
N LEU A 161 4.67 19.74 14.86
CA LEU A 161 4.56 21.12 15.32
C LEU A 161 5.23 22.15 14.39
N GLY A 162 5.77 21.72 13.24
CA GLY A 162 6.14 22.63 12.15
C GLY A 162 7.53 23.25 12.27
N VAL A 163 8.52 22.54 12.81
CA VAL A 163 9.94 22.98 12.77
C VAL A 163 10.57 22.86 11.35
N ALA A 164 9.80 22.52 10.31
CA ALA A 164 10.20 22.71 8.90
C ALA A 164 9.01 22.83 7.92
N GLY A 165 8.83 24.02 7.34
CA GLY A 165 8.42 24.35 5.95
C GLY A 165 7.04 23.93 5.40
N PRO A 166 6.26 24.83 4.74
CA PRO A 166 4.90 24.56 4.26
C PRO A 166 4.82 23.97 2.84
N ALA A 167 3.73 23.25 2.55
CA ALA A 167 3.40 22.62 1.26
C ALA A 167 2.58 23.55 0.32
N PRO A 168 2.69 23.43 -1.02
CA PRO A 168 1.95 24.27 -1.96
C PRO A 168 0.65 23.65 -2.50
N ALA A 169 -0.23 24.52 -3.02
CA ALA A 169 -1.61 24.26 -3.44
C ALA A 169 -1.77 23.83 -4.92
N ALA A 170 -2.84 23.07 -5.19
CA ALA A 170 -3.18 22.46 -6.47
C ALA A 170 -4.01 23.35 -7.43
N ARG A 171 -3.89 23.08 -8.73
CA ARG A 171 -4.74 23.58 -9.84
C ARG A 171 -5.49 22.40 -10.50
N PRO A 172 -6.67 22.63 -11.10
CA PRO A 172 -7.51 21.54 -11.62
C PRO A 172 -7.14 21.14 -13.05
N ALA A 173 -7.32 19.86 -13.38
CA ALA A 173 -7.19 19.30 -14.73
C ALA A 173 -8.51 18.64 -15.19
N GLY A 174 -8.75 18.69 -16.50
CA GLY A 174 -10.00 18.36 -17.18
C GLY A 174 -10.32 16.87 -17.35
N ALA A 175 -11.54 16.63 -17.81
CA ALA A 175 -12.19 15.33 -17.90
C ALA A 175 -11.62 14.43 -19.02
N ALA A 176 -11.58 13.12 -18.74
CA ALA A 176 -11.29 12.05 -19.70
C ALA A 176 -12.49 11.79 -20.64
N PRO A 177 -12.24 11.28 -21.87
CA PRO A 177 -13.30 11.02 -22.83
C PRO A 177 -14.03 9.70 -22.52
N ALA A 178 -15.31 9.67 -22.85
CA ALA A 178 -16.21 8.54 -22.69
C ALA A 178 -16.34 7.72 -23.99
N GLY A 179 -16.49 6.40 -23.83
CA GLY A 179 -17.05 5.51 -24.84
C GLY A 179 -16.03 4.55 -25.46
N ALA A 180 -15.96 3.32 -24.95
CA ALA A 180 -15.50 2.18 -25.74
C ALA A 180 -16.72 1.35 -26.09
N GLU A 181 -17.11 1.36 -27.37
CA GLU A 181 -18.15 0.52 -27.95
C GLU A 181 -17.76 -0.97 -27.85
N GLU A 182 -18.78 -1.83 -27.70
CA GLU A 182 -18.69 -3.28 -27.62
C GLU A 182 -17.71 -3.84 -28.67
N THR A 183 -16.57 -4.36 -28.23
CA THR A 183 -15.52 -4.88 -29.10
C THR A 183 -15.17 -6.35 -28.79
N PRO A 184 -14.65 -7.10 -29.78
CA PRO A 184 -14.51 -8.57 -29.86
C PRO A 184 -13.35 -9.12 -29.00
N PHE A 185 -13.19 -8.59 -27.79
CA PHE A 185 -12.06 -8.86 -26.91
C PHE A 185 -11.88 -10.36 -26.61
N GLN A 186 -12.99 -11.11 -26.45
CA GLN A 186 -12.93 -12.55 -26.23
C GLN A 186 -12.23 -13.29 -27.37
N HIS A 187 -12.51 -12.95 -28.63
CA HIS A 187 -11.86 -13.59 -29.79
C HIS A 187 -10.34 -13.33 -29.82
N ILE A 188 -9.88 -12.21 -29.29
CA ILE A 188 -8.44 -11.87 -29.20
C ILE A 188 -7.78 -12.71 -28.10
N VAL A 189 -8.47 -12.90 -26.98
CA VAL A 189 -8.03 -13.77 -25.89
C VAL A 189 -7.98 -15.22 -26.34
N ASP A 190 -9.00 -15.69 -27.08
CA ASP A 190 -9.04 -17.03 -27.67
C ASP A 190 -7.91 -17.26 -28.69
N ALA A 191 -7.44 -16.20 -29.35
CA ALA A 191 -6.28 -16.21 -30.23
C ALA A 191 -4.93 -16.14 -29.48
N GLY A 192 -4.92 -16.25 -28.15
CA GLY A 192 -3.71 -16.30 -27.32
C GLY A 192 -3.17 -14.95 -26.87
N LEU A 193 -3.95 -13.86 -27.04
CA LEU A 193 -3.57 -12.48 -26.67
C LEU A 193 -2.19 -12.08 -27.22
N PRO A 194 -2.02 -11.99 -28.56
CA PRO A 194 -0.72 -11.74 -29.16
C PRO A 194 -0.16 -10.38 -28.75
N GLN A 195 1.17 -10.29 -28.57
CA GLN A 195 1.86 -9.05 -28.21
C GLN A 195 1.79 -7.97 -29.29
N TYR A 196 1.82 -8.39 -30.56
CA TYR A 196 1.76 -7.51 -31.72
C TYR A 196 0.81 -8.10 -32.76
N LEU A 197 0.09 -7.23 -33.45
CA LEU A 197 -0.70 -7.62 -34.63
C LEU A 197 0.17 -7.94 -35.85
N LEU A 198 1.37 -7.35 -35.93
CA LEU A 198 2.32 -7.47 -37.04
C LEU A 198 3.73 -7.75 -36.49
N PRO A 199 4.67 -8.22 -37.35
CA PRO A 199 6.07 -8.34 -36.95
C PRO A 199 6.63 -7.00 -36.41
N ILE A 200 7.58 -7.06 -35.46
CA ILE A 200 8.14 -5.88 -34.78
C ILE A 200 8.64 -4.81 -35.77
N ALA A 201 9.23 -5.22 -36.90
CA ALA A 201 9.73 -4.31 -37.93
C ALA A 201 8.63 -3.47 -38.61
N ALA A 202 7.36 -3.89 -38.51
CA ALA A 202 6.18 -3.21 -39.03
C ALA A 202 5.27 -2.66 -37.90
N SER A 203 5.74 -2.67 -36.65
CA SER A 203 5.00 -2.16 -35.51
C SER A 203 4.95 -0.63 -35.53
N THR A 204 3.78 -0.10 -35.22
CA THR A 204 3.48 1.32 -35.02
C THR A 204 2.77 1.48 -33.68
N PRO A 205 2.74 2.68 -33.08
CA PRO A 205 1.97 2.91 -31.86
C PRO A 205 0.50 2.50 -31.95
N GLY A 206 -0.10 2.46 -33.15
CA GLY A 206 -1.50 2.07 -33.35
C GLY A 206 -1.77 0.56 -33.45
N ASN A 207 -0.75 -0.29 -33.65
CA ASN A 207 -0.90 -1.75 -33.79
C ASN A 207 -0.06 -2.56 -32.79
N ALA A 208 0.76 -1.87 -32.00
CA ALA A 208 1.59 -2.39 -30.93
C ALA A 208 1.25 -1.77 -29.57
N SER A 209 0.10 -1.09 -29.48
CA SER A 209 -0.47 -0.63 -28.22
C SER A 209 -1.11 -1.78 -27.44
N PRO A 210 -1.25 -1.65 -26.11
CA PRO A 210 -1.99 -2.62 -25.31
C PRO A 210 -3.42 -2.85 -25.84
N TRP A 211 -3.96 -4.05 -25.60
CA TRP A 211 -5.35 -4.38 -25.91
C TRP A 211 -6.30 -3.70 -24.96
N LEU A 212 -7.34 -3.03 -25.45
CA LEU A 212 -8.32 -2.35 -24.60
C LEU A 212 -9.43 -3.31 -24.17
N ALA A 213 -9.80 -3.26 -22.90
CA ALA A 213 -10.98 -3.96 -22.37
C ALA A 213 -11.65 -3.12 -21.28
N ASP A 214 -12.97 -3.16 -21.22
CA ASP A 214 -13.69 -2.75 -20.01
C ASP A 214 -13.63 -3.86 -18.94
N ARG A 215 -14.14 -3.54 -17.76
CA ARG A 215 -14.17 -4.48 -16.63
C ARG A 215 -14.98 -5.74 -16.91
N ALA A 216 -16.14 -5.64 -17.56
CA ALA A 216 -17.01 -6.78 -17.80
C ALA A 216 -16.41 -7.73 -18.84
N ALA A 217 -15.82 -7.18 -19.91
CA ALA A 217 -15.10 -7.92 -20.94
C ALA A 217 -13.86 -8.61 -20.35
N PHE A 218 -13.09 -7.92 -19.50
CA PHE A 218 -11.93 -8.48 -18.83
C PHE A 218 -12.30 -9.63 -17.88
N GLU A 219 -13.33 -9.44 -17.05
CA GLU A 219 -13.81 -10.48 -16.11
C GLU A 219 -14.35 -11.71 -16.85
N ARG A 220 -15.06 -11.51 -17.97
CA ARG A 220 -15.56 -12.59 -18.82
C ARG A 220 -14.42 -13.40 -19.43
N ALA A 221 -13.40 -12.71 -19.96
CA ALA A 221 -12.30 -13.34 -20.67
C ALA A 221 -11.33 -14.11 -19.76
N PHE A 222 -11.05 -13.57 -18.57
CA PHE A 222 -10.05 -14.15 -17.67
C PHE A 222 -10.65 -14.82 -16.42
N GLY A 223 -11.97 -14.84 -16.26
CA GLY A 223 -12.68 -15.41 -15.10
C GLY A 223 -12.91 -16.93 -15.13
N GLY A 224 -12.25 -17.66 -16.03
CA GLY A 224 -12.54 -19.08 -16.31
C GLY A 224 -12.31 -20.07 -15.16
N SER A 225 -11.60 -19.67 -14.08
CA SER A 225 -11.34 -20.55 -12.92
C SER A 225 -11.81 -19.93 -11.60
N SER A 226 -12.00 -20.76 -10.56
CA SER A 226 -12.34 -20.29 -9.22
C SER A 226 -11.27 -19.36 -8.65
N LEU A 227 -9.99 -19.70 -8.79
CA LEU A 227 -8.87 -18.87 -8.36
C LEU A 227 -8.85 -17.51 -9.07
N ARG A 228 -9.03 -17.51 -10.39
CA ARG A 228 -9.09 -16.26 -11.18
C ARG A 228 -10.27 -15.38 -10.75
N ARG A 229 -11.44 -15.96 -10.48
CA ARG A 229 -12.60 -15.23 -9.93
C ARG A 229 -12.32 -14.61 -8.56
N VAL A 230 -11.61 -15.31 -7.68
CA VAL A 230 -11.20 -14.74 -6.38
C VAL A 230 -10.29 -13.53 -6.58
N ARG A 231 -9.32 -13.60 -7.50
CA ARG A 231 -8.42 -12.47 -7.83
C ARG A 231 -9.14 -11.31 -8.52
N LEU A 232 -10.09 -11.58 -9.40
CA LEU A 232 -10.93 -10.54 -10.02
C LEU A 232 -11.81 -9.84 -8.99
N ALA A 233 -12.37 -10.58 -8.02
CA ALA A 233 -13.11 -9.98 -6.91
C ALA A 233 -12.21 -9.11 -6.01
N ALA A 234 -10.98 -9.57 -5.74
CA ALA A 234 -9.96 -8.79 -5.03
C ALA A 234 -9.58 -7.51 -5.79
N LEU A 235 -9.34 -7.60 -7.09
CA LEU A 235 -9.12 -6.45 -7.96
C LEU A 235 -10.29 -5.47 -7.89
N GLY A 236 -11.52 -5.98 -7.90
CA GLY A 236 -12.73 -5.17 -7.76
C GLY A 236 -12.77 -4.35 -6.46
N ARG A 237 -12.42 -4.97 -5.33
CA ARG A 237 -12.29 -4.28 -4.05
C ARG A 237 -11.14 -3.28 -4.05
N ALA A 238 -9.99 -3.66 -4.59
CA ALA A 238 -8.82 -2.80 -4.67
C ALA A 238 -9.10 -1.52 -5.51
N LEU A 239 -9.80 -1.63 -6.64
CA LEU A 239 -10.22 -0.48 -7.43
C LEU A 239 -11.23 0.41 -6.68
N ALA A 240 -12.12 -0.19 -5.88
CA ALA A 240 -13.05 0.58 -5.03
C ALA A 240 -12.33 1.32 -3.90
N ASP A 241 -11.34 0.70 -3.27
CA ASP A 241 -10.47 1.34 -2.27
C ASP A 241 -9.66 2.49 -2.90
N LEU A 242 -9.11 2.29 -4.10
CA LEU A 242 -8.38 3.32 -4.83
C LEU A 242 -9.25 4.51 -5.21
N ALA A 243 -10.49 4.26 -5.65
CA ALA A 243 -11.42 5.31 -6.05
C ALA A 243 -11.72 6.32 -4.93
N GLN A 244 -11.50 5.95 -3.66
CA GLN A 244 -11.65 6.83 -2.50
C GLN A 244 -10.48 7.82 -2.34
N VAL A 245 -9.32 7.52 -2.94
CA VAL A 245 -8.09 8.29 -2.78
C VAL A 245 -7.70 9.03 -4.06
N VAL A 246 -7.88 8.38 -5.21
CA VAL A 246 -7.43 8.86 -6.51
C VAL A 246 -8.52 8.67 -7.56
N GLN A 247 -8.45 9.43 -8.63
CA GLN A 247 -9.23 9.17 -9.83
C GLN A 247 -8.42 8.23 -10.71
N VAL A 248 -8.88 6.98 -10.86
CA VAL A 248 -8.24 6.02 -11.76
C VAL A 248 -8.72 6.27 -13.19
N HIS A 249 -7.79 6.42 -14.13
CA HIS A 249 -8.09 6.58 -15.55
C HIS A 249 -8.10 5.25 -16.29
N CYS A 250 -7.06 4.45 -16.08
CA CYS A 250 -6.91 3.13 -16.69
C CYS A 250 -5.88 2.30 -15.91
N CYS A 251 -5.92 0.99 -16.14
CA CYS A 251 -5.01 0.02 -15.55
C CYS A 251 -4.35 -0.78 -16.67
N LEU A 252 -3.03 -0.87 -16.69
CA LEU A 252 -2.31 -1.79 -17.57
C LEU A 252 -2.07 -3.09 -16.81
N VAL A 253 -2.67 -4.17 -17.30
CA VAL A 253 -2.58 -5.51 -16.74
C VAL A 253 -1.64 -6.36 -17.57
N GLY A 254 -0.76 -7.10 -16.91
CA GLY A 254 0.17 -8.02 -17.57
C GLY A 254 0.48 -9.24 -16.72
N GLY A 255 1.63 -9.84 -16.99
CA GLY A 255 2.15 -10.94 -16.18
C GLY A 255 1.44 -12.28 -16.39
N SER A 256 1.55 -13.15 -15.39
CA SER A 256 1.07 -14.54 -15.51
C SER A 256 -0.45 -14.68 -15.53
N PHE A 257 -1.18 -13.62 -15.16
CA PHE A 257 -2.63 -13.60 -15.11
C PHE A 257 -3.28 -13.51 -16.49
N VAL A 258 -2.70 -12.74 -17.41
CA VAL A 258 -3.24 -12.59 -18.78
C VAL A 258 -2.85 -13.73 -19.72
N ASP A 259 -1.96 -14.62 -19.28
CA ASP A 259 -1.65 -15.87 -19.97
C ASP A 259 -2.81 -16.86 -19.78
N VAL A 260 -3.54 -17.12 -20.86
CA VAL A 260 -4.70 -18.04 -20.89
C VAL A 260 -4.30 -19.50 -20.68
N SER A 261 -3.06 -19.87 -21.03
CA SER A 261 -2.55 -21.23 -20.84
C SER A 261 -2.21 -21.52 -19.38
N ASN A 262 -1.98 -20.47 -18.59
CA ASN A 262 -1.70 -20.58 -17.17
C ASN A 262 -2.99 -20.74 -16.34
N ALA A 263 -3.29 -21.98 -15.95
CA ALA A 263 -4.45 -22.30 -15.12
C ALA A 263 -4.34 -21.74 -13.68
N VAL A 264 -3.13 -21.45 -13.18
CA VAL A 264 -2.85 -21.08 -11.79
C VAL A 264 -1.94 -19.85 -11.73
N PRO A 265 -2.45 -18.64 -12.04
CA PRO A 265 -1.68 -17.41 -11.89
C PRO A 265 -1.37 -17.12 -10.42
N ASN A 266 -0.13 -16.69 -10.14
CA ASN A 266 0.35 -16.44 -8.78
C ASN A 266 -0.26 -15.16 -8.19
N ASP A 267 -0.23 -14.10 -8.99
CA ASP A 267 -0.61 -12.73 -8.66
C ASP A 267 -1.14 -12.02 -9.91
N LEU A 268 -1.67 -10.82 -9.68
CA LEU A 268 -2.23 -9.96 -10.72
C LEU A 268 -1.36 -8.69 -10.80
N ASP A 269 -0.50 -8.64 -11.82
CA ASP A 269 0.42 -7.52 -12.07
C ASP A 269 -0.32 -6.35 -12.75
N ILE A 270 -0.41 -5.20 -12.07
CA ILE A 270 -1.12 -4.02 -12.57
C ILE A 270 -0.30 -2.74 -12.42
N VAL A 271 -0.32 -1.90 -13.46
CA VAL A 271 0.03 -0.48 -13.37
C VAL A 271 -1.24 0.37 -13.46
N VAL A 272 -1.50 1.18 -12.44
CA VAL A 272 -2.64 2.08 -12.33
C VAL A 272 -2.21 3.49 -12.76
N PHE A 273 -2.87 4.02 -13.78
CA PHE A 273 -2.74 5.41 -14.22
C PHE A 273 -3.82 6.24 -13.54
N TYR A 274 -3.43 7.27 -12.80
CA TYR A 274 -4.33 8.00 -11.90
C TYR A 274 -4.05 9.50 -11.87
N SER A 275 -5.01 10.28 -11.38
CA SER A 275 -4.81 11.65 -10.92
C SER A 275 -5.21 11.80 -9.46
N ALA A 276 -4.60 12.75 -8.76
CA ALA A 276 -4.98 13.11 -7.41
C ALA A 276 -6.42 13.64 -7.40
N ARG A 277 -7.19 13.23 -6.39
CA ARG A 277 -8.53 13.75 -6.16
C ARG A 277 -8.46 15.12 -5.51
N ALA A 278 -9.14 16.11 -6.09
CA ALA A 278 -9.15 17.47 -5.55
C ALA A 278 -9.85 17.60 -4.18
N ASP A 279 -10.77 16.68 -3.87
CA ASP A 279 -11.48 16.61 -2.59
C ASP A 279 -10.70 15.90 -1.48
N VAL A 280 -9.62 15.19 -1.83
CA VAL A 280 -8.76 14.49 -0.88
C VAL A 280 -7.60 15.41 -0.45
N ARG A 281 -7.60 15.80 0.83
CA ARG A 281 -6.68 16.83 1.38
C ARG A 281 -5.27 16.32 1.74
N PHE A 282 -4.91 15.09 1.38
CA PHE A 282 -3.61 14.51 1.70
C PHE A 282 -2.86 14.08 0.44
N GLU A 283 -1.53 14.00 0.54
CA GLU A 283 -0.67 13.57 -0.56
C GLU A 283 -0.96 12.09 -0.91
N PRO A 284 -1.38 11.77 -2.15
CA PRO A 284 -1.90 10.46 -2.50
C PRO A 284 -0.84 9.35 -2.40
N GLY A 285 0.44 9.66 -2.64
CA GLY A 285 1.53 8.70 -2.68
C GLY A 285 1.63 7.81 -1.44
N ARG A 286 1.38 8.34 -0.24
CA ARG A 286 1.40 7.52 0.98
C ARG A 286 0.18 6.62 1.15
N ALA A 287 -1.01 7.11 0.85
CA ALA A 287 -2.21 6.29 0.88
C ALA A 287 -2.09 5.16 -0.14
N LEU A 288 -1.59 5.48 -1.35
CA LEU A 288 -1.26 4.48 -2.36
C LEU A 288 -0.19 3.48 -1.87
N GLN A 289 0.84 3.93 -1.17
CA GLN A 289 1.86 3.04 -0.60
C GLN A 289 1.27 2.05 0.43
N ARG A 290 0.34 2.50 1.27
CA ARG A 290 -0.36 1.63 2.24
C ARG A 290 -1.32 0.67 1.54
N LEU A 291 -2.11 1.19 0.60
CA LEU A 291 -3.01 0.38 -0.22
C LEU A 291 -2.25 -0.69 -1.02
N THR A 292 -1.04 -0.38 -1.52
CA THR A 292 -0.17 -1.37 -2.19
C THR A 292 0.06 -2.60 -1.31
N ARG A 293 0.34 -2.39 -0.02
CA ARG A 293 0.56 -3.51 0.92
C ARG A 293 -0.70 -4.32 1.14
N LYS A 294 -1.84 -3.64 1.35
CA LYS A 294 -3.15 -4.27 1.48
C LYS A 294 -3.49 -5.12 0.25
N PHE A 295 -3.25 -4.60 -0.96
CA PHE A 295 -3.53 -5.29 -2.21
C PHE A 295 -2.60 -6.48 -2.46
N LEU A 296 -1.33 -6.37 -2.04
CA LEU A 296 -0.37 -7.46 -2.14
C LEU A 296 -0.79 -8.66 -1.29
N LEU A 297 -1.42 -8.44 -0.12
CA LEU A 297 -1.99 -9.52 0.69
C LEU A 297 -3.10 -10.30 -0.04
N GLU A 298 -3.82 -9.64 -0.95
CA GLU A 298 -4.82 -10.26 -1.81
C GLU A 298 -4.25 -10.77 -3.16
N HIS A 299 -2.92 -10.77 -3.29
CA HIS A 299 -2.14 -11.12 -4.49
C HIS A 299 -2.39 -10.22 -5.70
N ILE A 300 -2.54 -8.92 -5.46
CA ILE A 300 -2.57 -7.90 -6.51
C ILE A 300 -1.31 -7.03 -6.38
N ASP A 301 -0.34 -7.19 -7.29
CA ASP A 301 0.86 -6.33 -7.35
C ASP A 301 0.51 -5.06 -8.14
N MET A 302 0.00 -4.05 -7.43
CA MET A 302 -0.34 -2.75 -8.01
C MET A 302 0.80 -1.76 -7.91
N ARG A 303 1.03 -1.04 -9.01
CA ARG A 303 2.00 0.05 -9.11
C ARG A 303 1.34 1.28 -9.72
N PHE A 304 1.86 2.46 -9.44
CA PHE A 304 1.13 3.71 -9.69
C PHE A 304 1.91 4.68 -10.59
N VAL A 305 1.22 5.24 -11.58
CA VAL A 305 1.73 6.32 -12.46
C VAL A 305 0.77 7.52 -12.36
N PRO A 306 1.22 8.67 -11.82
CA PRO A 306 0.42 9.89 -11.80
C PRO A 306 0.38 10.53 -13.19
N CYS A 307 -0.81 10.89 -13.64
CA CYS A 307 -1.09 11.55 -14.93
C CYS A 307 -1.24 13.07 -14.82
N ASP A 308 -1.35 13.58 -13.60
CA ASP A 308 -1.43 15.00 -13.23
C ASP A 308 -0.09 15.55 -12.72
N ALA A 309 0.97 14.76 -12.79
CA ALA A 309 2.33 15.16 -12.43
C ALA A 309 3.08 15.85 -13.59
N GLU A 310 4.22 16.44 -13.27
CA GLU A 310 5.13 17.01 -14.26
C GLU A 310 5.46 16.00 -15.39
N PRO A 311 5.46 16.40 -16.67
CA PRO A 311 5.60 15.49 -17.80
C PRO A 311 6.82 14.57 -17.73
N TRP A 312 7.94 15.06 -17.20
CA TRP A 312 9.18 14.28 -17.07
C TRP A 312 9.04 13.11 -16.09
N LEU A 313 8.21 13.25 -15.05
CA LEU A 313 7.97 12.17 -14.08
C LEU A 313 7.13 11.07 -14.71
N MET A 314 6.08 11.45 -15.45
CA MET A 314 5.28 10.51 -16.24
C MET A 314 6.15 9.74 -17.23
N VAL A 315 6.98 10.44 -18.02
CA VAL A 315 7.92 9.81 -18.98
C VAL A 315 8.86 8.83 -18.28
N LYS A 316 9.45 9.22 -17.13
CA LYS A 316 10.37 8.36 -16.37
C LYS A 316 9.68 7.10 -15.86
N LEU A 317 8.49 7.24 -15.29
CA LEU A 317 7.74 6.12 -14.72
C LEU A 317 7.23 5.17 -15.81
N THR A 318 6.63 5.71 -16.89
CA THR A 318 6.22 4.90 -18.04
C THR A 318 7.40 4.14 -18.63
N SER A 319 8.55 4.80 -18.83
CA SER A 319 9.76 4.16 -19.34
C SER A 319 10.28 3.05 -18.41
N TYR A 320 10.27 3.27 -17.09
CA TYR A 320 10.63 2.25 -16.11
C TYR A 320 9.74 1.01 -16.23
N PHE A 321 8.42 1.18 -16.36
CA PHE A 321 7.51 0.04 -16.54
C PHE A 321 7.71 -0.66 -17.87
N THR A 322 7.90 0.08 -18.96
CA THR A 322 8.25 -0.50 -20.26
C THR A 322 9.49 -1.39 -20.15
N GLN A 323 10.55 -0.89 -19.50
CA GLN A 323 11.77 -1.66 -19.27
C GLN A 323 11.54 -2.86 -18.35
N LEU A 324 10.75 -2.71 -17.29
CA LEU A 324 10.45 -3.79 -16.36
C LEU A 324 9.70 -4.94 -17.05
N TYR A 325 8.67 -4.63 -17.84
CA TYR A 325 7.91 -5.63 -18.59
C TYR A 325 8.71 -6.25 -19.74
N GLN A 326 9.70 -5.54 -20.29
CA GLN A 326 10.62 -6.08 -21.30
C GLN A 326 11.79 -6.86 -20.68
N SER A 327 12.13 -6.60 -19.42
CA SER A 327 13.26 -7.22 -18.74
C SER A 327 12.97 -8.69 -18.43
N ARG A 328 13.82 -9.58 -18.96
CA ARG A 328 13.69 -11.02 -18.77
C ARG A 328 14.21 -11.43 -17.40
N ARG A 329 13.46 -12.27 -16.68
CA ARG A 329 14.01 -13.01 -15.54
C ARG A 329 14.87 -14.17 -16.07
N PRO A 330 16.05 -14.45 -15.49
CA PRO A 330 16.85 -15.60 -15.89
C PRO A 330 16.06 -16.91 -15.73
N GLY A 331 16.04 -17.76 -16.75
CA GLY A 331 15.39 -19.08 -16.71
C GLY A 331 13.89 -19.12 -17.00
N THR A 332 13.26 -18.00 -17.39
CA THR A 332 11.89 -18.00 -17.93
C THR A 332 11.90 -17.95 -19.45
N ASP A 333 11.15 -18.85 -20.10
CA ASP A 333 10.92 -18.88 -21.54
C ASP A 333 10.36 -17.54 -22.08
N VAL A 334 10.46 -17.36 -23.40
CA VAL A 334 9.96 -16.18 -24.11
C VAL A 334 8.45 -16.05 -23.83
N ARG A 335 8.07 -15.04 -23.05
CA ARG A 335 6.65 -14.67 -22.87
C ARG A 335 6.22 -13.83 -24.07
N GLU A 336 5.43 -14.41 -24.96
CA GLU A 336 4.93 -13.77 -26.20
C GLU A 336 3.51 -13.17 -26.05
N HIS A 337 3.10 -12.87 -24.82
CA HIS A 337 1.76 -12.34 -24.54
C HIS A 337 1.72 -10.82 -24.55
N GLY A 338 0.60 -10.28 -25.01
CA GLY A 338 0.30 -8.85 -24.99
C GLY A 338 -0.05 -8.32 -23.60
N LEU A 339 -0.20 -7.00 -23.54
CA LEU A 339 -0.66 -6.27 -22.35
C LEU A 339 -2.11 -5.86 -22.55
N VAL A 340 -2.88 -5.78 -21.46
CA VAL A 340 -4.28 -5.35 -21.49
C VAL A 340 -4.41 -4.01 -20.78
N LEU A 341 -4.87 -2.98 -21.49
CA LEU A 341 -5.32 -1.73 -20.90
C LEU A 341 -6.79 -1.89 -20.46
N LEU A 342 -6.97 -2.15 -19.19
CA LEU A 342 -8.25 -2.22 -18.50
C LEU A 342 -8.77 -0.81 -18.19
N LEU A 343 -9.97 -0.50 -18.69
CA LEU A 343 -10.71 0.69 -18.32
C LEU A 343 -11.54 0.36 -17.06
N PRO A 344 -11.23 0.95 -15.89
CA PRO A 344 -12.07 0.76 -14.70
C PRO A 344 -13.43 1.38 -15.03
N GLY A 345 -14.48 0.56 -15.10
CA GLY A 345 -15.81 1.02 -15.47
C GLY A 345 -16.21 2.24 -14.64
N THR A 346 -16.73 3.28 -15.30
CA THR A 346 -17.27 4.44 -14.61
C THR A 346 -18.54 3.99 -13.89
N GLY A 347 -18.55 4.03 -12.56
CA GLY A 347 -19.78 4.00 -11.81
C GLY A 347 -20.60 5.24 -12.15
N THR A 348 -21.38 5.18 -13.21
CA THR A 348 -22.54 6.04 -13.43
C THR A 348 -23.74 5.13 -13.32
N GLY A 349 -24.39 5.17 -12.15
CA GLY A 349 -25.76 4.71 -12.03
C GLY A 349 -26.64 5.44 -13.04
N GLN A 350 -27.62 4.71 -13.55
CA GLN A 350 -28.96 5.27 -13.58
C GLN A 350 -29.55 5.18 -12.18
#